data_AF-A0A7X9A480-F1
#
_entry.id   AF-A0A7X9A480-F1
#
_cell.length_a   1.000
_cell.length_b   1.000
_cell.length_c   1.000
_cell.angle_alpha   90.00
_cell.angle_beta   90.00
_cell.angle_gamma   90.00
#
_symmetry.space_group_name_H-M   'P 1'
#
loop_
_entity.id
_entity.type
_entity.pdbx_description
1 polymer ?
#
loop_
_entity_poly.entity_id
_entity_poly.type
_entity_poly.pdbx_seq_one_letter_code
_entity_poly.pdbx_strand_id
1 'polypeptide(L)'
;MDKKQFIRDALLVGIVVTVVVVIYIISIINRKPGEVATINYDNKPLFSVSLNDGKLNYNTKVYEVNAMPKIEEGKLYVNNVLFEKLEKGSGVLVYENYYVILGNVDYVMIEYNSKNKTIKVLEETSPYNICSTQGESKGAPIVCLPNLVTITFDGLKNVDEII
;
A
#
# COMPACT_ATOMS: atom_id res chain seq x y z
N MET A 1 -47.68 -17.12 14.17
CA MET A 1 -46.52 -16.34 14.64
C MET A 1 -47.06 -15.07 15.27
N ASP A 2 -46.86 -14.88 16.58
CA ASP A 2 -47.46 -13.77 17.31
C ASP A 2 -46.77 -12.45 16.92
N LYS A 3 -47.54 -11.49 16.40
CA LYS A 3 -47.06 -10.19 15.92
C LYS A 3 -46.27 -9.44 17.00
N LYS A 4 -46.60 -9.67 18.27
CA LYS A 4 -45.93 -9.06 19.43
C LYS A 4 -44.54 -9.65 19.68
N GLN A 5 -44.36 -10.94 19.34
CA GLN A 5 -43.09 -11.64 19.48
C GLN A 5 -42.12 -11.22 18.36
N PHE A 6 -42.62 -11.12 17.12
CA PHE A 6 -41.83 -10.63 15.98
C PHE A 6 -41.31 -9.20 16.17
N ILE A 7 -42.11 -8.29 16.75
CA ILE A 7 -41.67 -6.91 17.03
C ILE A 7 -40.54 -6.87 18.07
N ARG A 8 -40.59 -7.73 19.09
CA ARG A 8 -39.54 -7.81 20.13
C ARG A 8 -38.23 -8.36 19.56
N ASP A 9 -38.32 -9.38 18.71
CA ASP A 9 -37.15 -9.97 18.06
C ASP A 9 -36.52 -8.99 17.05
N ALA A 10 -37.34 -8.27 16.27
CA ALA A 10 -36.87 -7.22 15.37
C ALA A 10 -36.20 -6.05 16.12
N LEU A 11 -36.72 -5.68 17.29
CA LEU A 11 -36.12 -4.66 18.16
C LEU A 11 -34.75 -5.12 18.69
N LEU A 12 -34.65 -6.37 19.15
CA LEU A 12 -33.39 -6.95 19.61
C LEU A 12 -32.33 -7.00 18.48
N VAL A 13 -32.71 -7.49 17.29
CA VAL A 13 -31.82 -7.54 16.13
C VAL A 13 -31.39 -6.13 15.71
N GLY A 14 -32.31 -5.17 15.69
CA GLY A 14 -31.99 -3.78 15.34
C GLY A 14 -30.95 -3.15 16.28
N ILE A 15 -31.06 -3.40 17.58
CA ILE A 15 -30.08 -2.93 18.57
C ILE A 15 -28.70 -3.55 18.28
N VAL A 16 -28.64 -4.87 18.06
CA VAL A 16 -27.37 -5.57 17.79
C VAL A 16 -26.70 -5.03 16.52
N VAL A 17 -27.45 -4.87 15.41
CA VAL A 17 -26.91 -4.31 14.16
C VAL A 17 -26.39 -2.89 14.38
N THR A 18 -27.13 -2.07 15.13
CA THR A 18 -26.70 -0.69 15.43
C THR A 18 -25.39 -0.68 16.19
N VAL A 19 -25.23 -1.53 17.21
CA VAL A 19 -23.97 -1.65 17.97
C VAL A 19 -22.81 -2.07 17.08
N VAL A 20 -23.01 -3.06 16.19
CA VAL A 20 -21.97 -3.51 15.25
C VAL A 20 -21.54 -2.38 14.30
N VAL A 21 -22.48 -1.62 13.77
CA VAL A 21 -22.20 -0.48 12.88
C VAL A 21 -21.45 0.64 13.61
N VAL A 22 -21.82 0.93 14.86
CA VAL A 22 -21.13 1.93 15.68
C VAL A 22 -19.69 1.49 15.97
N ILE A 23 -19.48 0.24 16.37
CA ILE A 23 -18.13 -0.33 16.59
C ILE A 23 -17.30 -0.26 15.29
N TYR A 24 -17.90 -0.60 14.16
CA TYR A 24 -17.25 -0.53 12.85
C TYR A 24 -16.80 0.90 12.49
N ILE A 25 -17.67 1.89 12.70
CA ILE A 25 -17.33 3.31 12.46
C ILE A 25 -16.23 3.80 13.41
N ILE A 26 -16.32 3.47 14.71
CA ILE A 26 -15.28 3.82 15.69
C ILE A 26 -13.93 3.18 15.28
N SER A 27 -13.94 1.94 14.80
CA SER A 27 -12.74 1.25 14.31
C SER A 27 -12.09 1.98 13.14
N ILE A 28 -12.88 2.47 12.17
CA ILE A 28 -12.36 3.24 11.02
C ILE A 28 -11.73 4.56 11.48
N ILE A 29 -12.39 5.27 12.40
CA ILE A 29 -11.94 6.59 12.87
C ILE A 29 -10.64 6.48 13.71
N ASN A 30 -10.49 5.40 14.49
CA ASN A 30 -9.35 5.22 15.38
C ASN A 30 -8.09 4.65 14.70
N ARG A 31 -8.10 4.39 13.38
CA ARG A 31 -6.88 4.00 12.66
C ARG A 31 -5.91 5.17 12.63
N LYS A 32 -4.89 5.13 13.49
CA LYS A 32 -3.79 6.09 13.45
C LYS A 32 -3.07 5.95 12.10
N PRO A 33 -2.87 7.05 11.35
CA PRO A 33 -2.05 6.99 10.16
C PRO A 33 -0.61 6.60 10.55
N GLY A 34 -0.01 5.71 9.76
CA GLY A 34 1.43 5.48 9.84
C GLY A 34 2.16 6.75 9.42
N GLU A 35 3.34 6.95 9.98
CA GLU A 35 4.21 8.08 9.62
C GLU A 35 5.16 7.68 8.50
N VAL A 36 5.45 6.37 8.40
CA VAL A 36 6.34 5.78 7.41
C VAL A 36 5.63 4.62 6.74
N ALA A 37 5.69 4.59 5.41
CA ALA A 37 5.29 3.44 4.63
C ALA A 37 6.52 2.65 4.20
N THR A 38 6.61 1.40 4.62
CA THR A 38 7.73 0.50 4.31
C THR A 38 7.30 -0.44 3.20
N ILE A 39 8.03 -0.40 2.08
CA ILE A 39 7.82 -1.27 0.94
C ILE A 39 8.73 -2.48 1.11
N ASN A 40 8.10 -3.64 1.25
CA ASN A 40 8.78 -4.92 1.47
C ASN A 40 8.66 -5.79 0.22
N TYR A 41 9.71 -6.55 -0.06
CA TYR A 41 9.69 -7.65 -1.01
C TYR A 41 10.06 -8.93 -0.27
N ASP A 42 9.24 -9.97 -0.42
CA ASP A 42 9.42 -11.26 0.27
C ASP A 42 9.64 -11.07 1.79
N ASN A 43 8.80 -10.23 2.40
CA ASN A 43 8.85 -9.84 3.81
C ASN A 43 10.14 -9.14 4.29
N LYS A 44 11.01 -8.70 3.37
CA LYS A 44 12.21 -7.93 3.69
C LYS A 44 12.03 -6.48 3.25
N PRO A 45 12.42 -5.49 4.07
CA PRO A 45 12.29 -4.08 3.71
C PRO A 45 13.25 -3.73 2.57
N LEU A 46 12.70 -3.15 1.49
CA LEU A 46 13.48 -2.62 0.37
C LEU A 46 13.81 -1.14 0.57
N PHE A 47 12.76 -0.36 0.80
CA PHE A 47 12.83 1.06 1.04
C PHE A 47 11.59 1.51 1.82
N SER A 48 11.63 2.73 2.30
CA SER A 48 10.51 3.37 2.99
C SER A 48 10.33 4.80 2.51
N VAL A 49 9.10 5.27 2.58
CA VAL A 49 8.71 6.63 2.23
C VAL A 49 8.06 7.24 3.47
N SER A 50 8.60 8.36 3.93
CA SER A 50 7.96 9.16 4.97
C SER A 50 6.70 9.80 4.40
N LEU A 51 5.55 9.53 5.02
CA LEU A 51 4.27 10.09 4.57
C LEU A 51 4.12 11.56 4.94
N ASN A 52 5.03 12.12 5.75
CA ASN A 52 4.98 13.52 6.15
C ASN A 52 5.55 14.47 5.10
N ASP A 53 6.66 14.07 4.47
CA ASP A 53 7.46 14.89 3.55
C ASP A 53 7.79 14.18 2.23
N GLY A 54 7.41 12.91 2.05
CA GLY A 54 7.73 12.11 0.87
C GLY A 54 9.18 11.63 0.81
N LYS A 55 9.96 11.82 1.88
CA LYS A 55 11.38 11.49 1.87
C LYS A 55 11.59 9.99 1.79
N LEU A 56 12.39 9.58 0.81
CA LEU A 56 12.80 8.19 0.59
C LEU A 56 13.96 7.82 1.52
N ASN A 57 13.82 6.73 2.28
CA ASN A 57 14.93 6.07 2.97
C ASN A 57 15.10 4.66 2.40
N TYR A 58 16.29 4.33 1.93
CA TYR A 58 16.53 3.11 1.17
C TYR A 58 17.78 2.38 1.66
N ASN A 59 17.70 1.04 1.63
CA ASN A 59 18.84 0.15 1.84
C ASN A 59 19.18 -0.63 0.56
N THR A 60 18.64 -0.18 -0.58
CA THR A 60 18.66 -0.89 -1.87
C THR A 60 19.21 0.01 -2.98
N LYS A 61 19.45 -0.54 -4.17
CA LYS A 61 19.90 0.23 -5.33
C LYS A 61 18.78 1.18 -5.80
N VAL A 62 19.08 2.46 -5.91
CA VAL A 62 18.14 3.49 -6.39
C VAL A 62 18.54 3.92 -7.80
N TYR A 63 17.56 3.93 -8.71
CA TYR A 63 17.70 4.41 -10.07
C TYR A 63 16.83 5.65 -10.27
N GLU A 64 17.41 6.84 -10.09
CA GLU A 64 16.70 8.09 -10.36
C GLU A 64 16.61 8.33 -11.87
N VAL A 65 15.42 8.70 -12.34
CA VAL A 65 15.16 9.00 -13.74
C VAL A 65 14.46 10.35 -13.89
N ASN A 66 14.57 10.94 -15.08
CA ASN A 66 14.07 12.28 -15.38
C ASN A 66 12.72 12.28 -16.11
N ALA A 67 12.08 11.13 -16.25
CA ALA A 67 10.82 11.00 -16.97
C ALA A 67 9.94 9.89 -16.39
N MET A 68 8.63 10.06 -16.56
CA MET A 68 7.63 9.12 -16.08
C MET A 68 7.86 7.72 -16.66
N PRO A 69 8.08 6.70 -15.81
CA PRO A 69 8.19 5.32 -16.26
C PRO A 69 6.84 4.82 -16.79
N LYS A 70 6.90 3.92 -17.76
CA LYS A 70 5.71 3.23 -18.31
C LYS A 70 5.94 1.73 -18.32
N ILE A 71 4.93 0.97 -17.91
CA ILE A 71 4.94 -0.49 -17.99
C ILE A 71 4.07 -0.90 -19.18
N GLU A 72 4.69 -1.46 -20.22
CA GLU A 72 4.01 -1.92 -21.43
C GLU A 72 4.46 -3.34 -21.75
N GLU A 73 3.50 -4.26 -21.88
CA GLU A 73 3.76 -5.68 -22.21
C GLU A 73 4.80 -6.36 -21.29
N GLY A 74 4.78 -6.05 -19.99
CA GLY A 74 5.73 -6.60 -18.99
C GLY A 74 7.16 -6.05 -19.12
N LYS A 75 7.33 -4.91 -19.80
CA LYS A 75 8.60 -4.20 -19.94
C LYS A 75 8.49 -2.79 -19.39
N LEU A 76 9.59 -2.33 -18.79
CA LEU A 76 9.70 -1.00 -18.22
C LEU A 76 10.39 -0.06 -19.20
N TYR A 77 9.75 1.07 -19.51
CA TYR A 77 10.29 2.08 -20.40
C TYR A 77 10.43 3.42 -19.68
N VAL A 78 11.51 4.14 -19.98
CA VAL A 78 11.75 5.52 -19.54
C VAL A 78 12.12 6.34 -20.77
N ASN A 79 11.40 7.43 -21.06
CA ASN A 79 11.55 8.18 -22.32
C ASN A 79 11.45 7.30 -23.57
N ASN A 80 10.54 6.32 -23.57
CA ASN A 80 10.38 5.33 -24.65
C ASN A 80 11.61 4.44 -24.90
N VAL A 81 12.57 4.42 -23.97
CA VAL A 81 13.74 3.52 -24.00
C VAL A 81 13.56 2.42 -22.98
N LEU A 82 13.82 1.18 -23.39
CA LEU A 82 13.74 0.00 -22.52
C LEU A 82 14.72 0.10 -21.36
N PHE A 83 14.24 -0.14 -20.14
CA PHE A 83 15.02 -0.09 -18.90
C PHE A 83 15.16 -1.49 -18.30
N GLU A 84 16.35 -2.09 -18.40
CA GLU A 84 16.62 -3.46 -17.95
C GLU A 84 17.51 -3.55 -16.70
N LYS A 85 17.85 -2.40 -16.09
CA LYS A 85 18.78 -2.37 -14.94
C LYS A 85 18.12 -2.78 -13.61
N LEU A 86 16.79 -2.91 -13.59
CA LEU A 86 16.05 -3.19 -12.35
C LEU A 86 16.12 -4.70 -12.04
N GLU A 87 16.76 -5.05 -10.94
CA GLU A 87 16.86 -6.42 -10.47
C GLU A 87 15.66 -6.76 -9.56
N LYS A 88 15.10 -7.95 -9.74
CA LYS A 88 13.98 -8.47 -8.95
C LYS A 88 14.27 -8.42 -7.45
N GLY A 89 13.44 -7.70 -6.70
CA GLY A 89 13.57 -7.57 -5.24
C GLY A 89 14.87 -6.92 -4.76
N SER A 90 15.57 -6.14 -5.59
CA SER A 90 16.90 -5.58 -5.24
C SER A 90 17.16 -4.17 -5.76
N GLY A 91 16.12 -3.48 -6.24
CA GLY A 91 16.24 -2.07 -6.59
C GLY A 91 14.88 -1.38 -6.72
N VAL A 92 14.94 -0.06 -6.76
CA VAL A 92 13.79 0.81 -7.01
C VAL A 92 14.16 1.87 -8.05
N LEU A 93 13.31 2.03 -9.06
CA LEU A 93 13.36 3.15 -9.98
C LEU A 93 12.49 4.28 -9.41
N VAL A 94 13.03 5.49 -9.38
CA VAL A 94 12.40 6.65 -8.73
C VAL A 94 12.23 7.77 -9.74
N TYR A 95 11.01 8.27 -9.85
CA TYR A 95 10.65 9.47 -10.60
C TYR A 95 9.71 10.31 -9.76
N GLU A 96 10.18 11.44 -9.22
CA GLU A 96 9.40 12.30 -8.31
C GLU A 96 8.73 11.50 -7.17
N ASN A 97 7.40 11.38 -7.17
CA ASN A 97 6.63 10.62 -6.17
C ASN A 97 6.23 9.21 -6.64
N TYR A 98 6.82 8.73 -7.73
CA TYR A 98 6.56 7.43 -8.33
C TYR A 98 7.75 6.50 -8.11
N TYR A 99 7.44 5.28 -7.69
CA TYR A 99 8.41 4.25 -7.38
C TYR A 99 8.05 2.99 -8.15
N VAL A 100 8.98 2.45 -8.94
CA VAL A 100 8.80 1.19 -9.66
C VAL A 100 9.77 0.16 -9.12
N ILE A 101 9.23 -1.01 -8.77
CA ILE A 101 10.02 -2.17 -8.37
C ILE A 101 9.69 -3.36 -9.25
N LEU A 102 10.69 -4.22 -9.47
CA LEU A 102 10.47 -5.52 -10.11
C LEU A 102 10.15 -6.55 -9.02
N GLY A 103 8.88 -6.99 -8.98
CA GLY A 103 8.38 -7.99 -8.06
C GLY A 103 8.63 -9.42 -8.53
N ASN A 104 7.90 -10.37 -7.94
CA ASN A 104 8.08 -11.78 -8.24
C ASN A 104 7.61 -12.18 -9.64
N VAL A 105 6.48 -11.63 -10.10
CA VAL A 105 5.91 -11.90 -11.43
C VAL A 105 6.28 -10.80 -12.40
N ASP A 106 6.15 -9.54 -12.01
CA ASP A 106 6.39 -8.38 -12.88
C ASP A 106 6.59 -7.09 -12.06
N TYR A 107 6.61 -5.94 -12.75
CA TYR A 107 6.71 -4.62 -12.18
C TYR A 107 5.48 -4.22 -11.35
N VAL A 108 5.73 -3.45 -10.29
CA VAL A 108 4.73 -2.78 -9.47
C VAL A 108 5.09 -1.30 -9.42
N MET A 109 4.15 -0.45 -9.85
CA MET A 109 4.27 1.01 -9.78
C MET A 109 3.48 1.53 -8.58
N ILE A 110 4.17 2.28 -7.73
CA ILE A 110 3.67 2.84 -6.48
C ILE A 110 3.72 4.36 -6.58
N GLU A 111 2.67 5.03 -6.12
CA GLU A 111 2.58 6.48 -6.07
C GLU A 111 2.44 6.94 -4.61
N TYR A 112 3.20 7.97 -4.25
CA TYR A 112 2.98 8.76 -3.05
C TYR A 112 2.21 10.05 -3.37
N ASN A 113 1.08 10.27 -2.70
CA ASN A 113 0.30 11.50 -2.82
C ASN A 113 0.64 12.44 -1.66
N SER A 114 1.40 13.50 -1.96
CA SER A 114 1.85 14.48 -0.97
C SER A 114 0.74 15.33 -0.34
N LYS A 115 -0.41 15.47 -1.01
CA LYS A 115 -1.56 16.23 -0.47
C LYS A 115 -2.30 15.42 0.59
N ASN A 116 -2.56 14.15 0.29
CA ASN A 116 -3.32 13.26 1.17
C ASN A 116 -2.44 12.51 2.17
N LYS A 117 -1.10 12.54 1.97
CA LYS A 117 -0.11 11.76 2.73
C LYS A 117 -0.41 10.27 2.66
N THR A 118 -0.73 9.79 1.47
CA THR A 118 -1.13 8.42 1.19
C THR A 118 -0.23 7.78 0.16
N ILE A 119 -0.17 6.46 0.16
CA ILE A 119 0.44 5.65 -0.90
C ILE A 119 -0.64 4.80 -1.55
N LYS A 120 -0.51 4.60 -2.86
CA LYS A 120 -1.30 3.59 -3.59
C LYS A 120 -0.43 2.86 -4.60
N VAL A 121 -0.88 1.68 -5.01
CA VAL A 121 -0.35 1.00 -6.19
C VAL A 121 -1.13 1.48 -7.41
N LEU A 122 -0.43 2.04 -8.40
CA LEU A 122 -1.03 2.55 -9.63
C LEU A 122 -1.24 1.44 -10.64
N GLU A 123 -0.16 0.72 -10.91
CA GLU A 123 -0.11 -0.32 -11.93
C GLU A 123 0.60 -1.52 -11.35
N GLU A 124 0.09 -2.69 -11.67
CA GLU A 124 0.71 -3.98 -11.40
C GLU A 124 0.38 -4.92 -12.55
N THR A 125 1.28 -5.84 -12.86
CA THR A 125 0.91 -7.01 -13.65
C THR A 125 0.65 -8.16 -12.68
N SER A 126 -0.62 -8.42 -12.38
CA SER A 126 -1.02 -9.58 -11.59
C SER A 126 -2.37 -10.14 -12.07
N PRO A 127 -2.68 -11.44 -11.86
CA PRO A 127 -3.90 -12.05 -12.43
C PRO A 127 -5.22 -11.39 -12.03
N TYR A 128 -5.22 -10.66 -10.91
CA TYR A 128 -6.43 -10.11 -10.31
C TYR A 128 -6.35 -8.62 -10.00
N ASN A 129 -5.19 -7.98 -10.19
CA ASN A 129 -4.97 -6.56 -9.93
C ASN A 129 -5.50 -6.09 -8.55
N ILE A 130 -5.38 -6.94 -7.52
CA ILE A 130 -5.94 -6.72 -6.18
C ILE A 130 -5.25 -5.54 -5.49
N CYS A 131 -3.98 -5.32 -5.79
CA CYS A 131 -3.14 -4.31 -5.17
C CYS A 131 -3.54 -2.90 -5.63
N SER A 132 -3.73 -2.74 -6.93
CA SER A 132 -4.17 -1.48 -7.54
C SER A 132 -5.61 -1.10 -7.15
N THR A 133 -6.47 -2.10 -6.91
CA THR A 133 -7.87 -1.87 -6.50
C THR A 133 -8.05 -1.53 -5.02
N GLN A 134 -7.03 -1.75 -4.18
CA GLN A 134 -7.07 -1.35 -2.76
C GLN A 134 -7.07 0.16 -2.54
N GLY A 135 -6.63 0.93 -3.54
CA GLY A 135 -6.66 2.40 -3.51
C GLY A 135 -5.65 3.03 -2.57
N GLU A 136 -5.92 4.27 -2.17
CA GLU A 136 -5.03 5.05 -1.31
C GLU A 136 -5.05 4.55 0.14
N SER A 137 -3.87 4.38 0.72
CA SER A 137 -3.70 4.02 2.13
C SER A 137 -2.63 4.86 2.82
N LYS A 138 -2.84 5.08 4.11
CA LYS A 138 -1.91 5.74 5.04
C LYS A 138 -1.73 4.95 6.34
N GLY A 139 -2.15 3.69 6.37
CA GLY A 139 -2.21 2.92 7.62
C GLY A 139 -2.72 1.49 7.48
N ALA A 140 -3.52 1.19 6.45
CA ALA A 140 -3.91 -0.19 6.14
C ALA A 140 -2.87 -0.80 5.19
N PRO A 141 -2.31 -1.99 5.48
CA PRO A 141 -1.30 -2.59 4.62
C PRO A 141 -1.85 -2.86 3.22
N ILE A 142 -1.01 -2.68 2.20
CA ILE A 142 -1.33 -3.02 0.81
C ILE A 142 -0.52 -4.25 0.43
N VAL A 143 -1.17 -5.31 -0.08
CA VAL A 143 -0.51 -6.61 -0.36
C VAL A 143 -0.67 -6.98 -1.84
N CYS A 144 0.44 -7.10 -2.57
CA CYS A 144 0.50 -7.65 -3.93
C CYS A 144 1.05 -9.09 -3.88
N LEU A 145 0.21 -10.07 -3.55
CA LEU A 145 0.66 -11.45 -3.31
C LEU A 145 1.44 -12.08 -4.49
N PRO A 146 0.98 -12.00 -5.76
CA PRO A 146 1.73 -12.62 -6.87
C PRO A 146 3.13 -12.03 -7.03
N ASN A 147 3.29 -10.75 -6.70
CA ASN A 147 4.57 -10.03 -6.76
C ASN A 147 5.40 -10.11 -5.48
N LEU A 148 4.89 -10.75 -4.42
CA LEU A 148 5.51 -10.79 -3.08
C LEU A 148 5.86 -9.40 -2.53
N VAL A 149 5.13 -8.37 -2.96
CA VAL A 149 5.31 -6.98 -2.52
C VAL A 149 4.27 -6.67 -1.44
N THR A 150 4.71 -6.09 -0.33
CA THR A 150 3.81 -5.63 0.74
C THR A 150 4.21 -4.25 1.22
N ILE A 151 3.26 -3.34 1.28
CA ILE A 151 3.43 -2.00 1.84
C ILE A 151 2.83 -2.02 3.24
N THR A 152 3.67 -1.88 4.25
CA THR A 152 3.27 -1.78 5.67
C THR A 152 3.40 -0.34 6.14
N PHE A 153 2.62 0.01 7.16
CA PHE A 153 2.60 1.35 7.72
C PHE A 153 2.91 1.26 9.20
N ASP A 154 4.00 1.90 9.61
CA ASP A 154 4.42 1.97 11.00
C ASP A 154 4.32 3.43 11.47
N GLY A 155 3.91 3.62 12.73
CA GLY A 155 4.22 4.86 13.43
C GLY A 155 5.69 4.83 13.85
N LEU A 156 6.33 5.98 14.09
CA LEU A 156 7.64 6.04 14.76
C LEU A 156 7.51 5.40 16.16
N LYS A 157 7.61 4.07 16.24
CA LYS A 157 8.04 3.42 17.46
C LYS A 157 9.54 3.66 17.51
N ASN A 158 9.97 4.45 18.49
CA ASN A 158 11.36 4.60 18.86
C ASN A 158 12.03 3.21 18.81
N VAL A 159 12.91 3.03 17.82
CA VAL A 159 13.82 1.89 17.74
C VAL A 159 14.93 2.17 18.75
N ASP A 160 14.59 2.13 20.04
CA ASP A 160 15.52 2.37 21.15
C ASP A 160 15.31 1.40 22.32
N GLU A 161 14.67 0.25 22.07
CA GLU A 161 14.72 -0.88 23.00
C GLU A 161 14.76 -2.16 22.19
N ILE A 162 15.98 -2.62 21.80
CA ILE A 162 16.60 -3.90 22.21
C ILE A 162 18.10 -3.79 21.83
N ILE A 163 18.94 -3.34 22.77
CA ILE A 163 20.36 -3.76 22.86
C ILE A 163 20.38 -4.96 23.80
#